data_AF-A0AAD6BPU0-F1
#
_entry.id   AF-A0AAD6BPU0-F1
#
_cell.length_a   1.000
_cell.length_b   1.000
_cell.length_c   1.000
_cell.angle_alpha   90.00
_cell.angle_beta   90.00
_cell.angle_gamma   90.00
#
_symmetry.space_group_name_H-M   'P 1'
#
loop_
_entity.id
_entity.type
_entity.pdbx_description
1 polymer ?
#
loop_
_entity_poly.entity_id
_entity_poly.type
_entity_poly.pdbx_seq_one_letter_code
_entity_poly.pdbx_strand_id
1 'polypeptide(L)'
;MNHHLQSKQMDVHVRLWDGAEVKTKYIGSEFLGHSTAIDIMEKMSKELSETGVNNLIQLSMDGPHVNWKVFELLQKEMQKQADKSLLNIGSCGLHVLHNAFRDGCKATGWDIEHILSSLYWLFHDCPARREDFVTATGCNTVMLKFCRVRWIENVTVSDRALKFWPYVTTYVELVNKGDLPDPKVKSFEAVKKSSKDPLFIPKVMIFNSIAREIKPFLTLYQTDKPMLPFFSEDLFQLMKGLMGRFFKEEPMKEATTVLKLLHIPLQDSSIHKDATKINLGFSAETCLKQLRSINKVSERQALELRMECKTFLIKLLEKLQNKAPVNQQLVRSMRCLDPRYMAESKEVCLAQMKRILHHLVGANHVEEHVVKMLLVLSHGQASVERGFSINKELIVENQKEASLVAQRLIVGHIRAVGGVTNVQLTKELLISVSGARQRYHSYLDDQKRANTKEKGVQKRKALADELDELKKKRARVQNDIGELEKSADEYADKAESSGKLTFITKSNSLRRTAKEKKASLQDLEKEIDEKLAEMKR
;
A
#
# COMPACT_ATOMS: atom_id res chain seq x y z
N MET A 1 7.50 -4.17 16.73
CA MET A 1 8.87 -4.09 17.32
C MET A 1 9.59 -2.77 17.03
N ASN A 2 9.95 -2.38 15.79
CA ASN A 2 10.61 -1.07 15.53
C ASN A 2 9.82 0.16 16.01
N HIS A 3 8.49 0.11 15.98
CA HIS A 3 7.65 1.18 16.56
C HIS A 3 7.76 1.27 18.10
N HIS A 4 8.12 0.17 18.78
CA HIS A 4 8.27 0.11 20.23
C HIS A 4 9.73 0.26 20.68
N LEU A 5 10.68 -0.31 19.95
CA LEU A 5 12.11 -0.26 20.25
C LEU A 5 12.80 0.99 19.69
N GLN A 6 12.17 1.71 18.76
CA GLN A 6 12.73 2.84 18.02
C GLN A 6 14.07 2.54 17.32
N SER A 7 14.36 1.26 17.08
CA SER A 7 15.57 0.78 16.40
C SER A 7 15.30 0.45 14.94
N LYS A 8 16.36 0.47 14.12
CA LYS A 8 16.37 -0.18 12.81
C LYS A 8 16.49 -1.68 13.01
N GLN A 9 15.90 -2.46 12.12
CA GLN A 9 16.01 -3.91 12.14
C GLN A 9 16.74 -4.35 10.87
N MET A 10 17.68 -5.26 11.03
CA MET A 10 18.38 -5.94 9.94
C MET A 10 18.10 -7.44 10.07
N ASP A 11 17.43 -8.00 9.07
CA ASP A 11 17.17 -9.44 9.01
C ASP A 11 18.19 -10.09 8.08
N VAL A 12 18.82 -11.17 8.55
CA VAL A 12 19.83 -11.92 7.80
C VAL A 12 19.22 -13.24 7.36
N HIS A 13 19.21 -13.44 6.04
CA HIS A 13 18.76 -14.66 5.40
C HIS A 13 19.89 -15.23 4.56
N VAL A 14 20.09 -16.54 4.63
CA VAL A 14 21.02 -17.28 3.78
C VAL A 14 20.24 -18.13 2.81
N ARG A 15 20.55 -17.99 1.53
CA ARG A 15 19.97 -18.78 0.45
C ARG A 15 20.99 -19.80 -0.03
N LEU A 16 20.61 -21.06 -0.03
CA LEU A 16 21.50 -22.19 -0.30
C LEU A 16 20.80 -23.28 -1.10
N TRP A 17 21.61 -24.18 -1.66
CA TRP A 17 21.13 -25.39 -2.30
C TRP A 17 20.97 -26.50 -1.25
N ASP A 18 19.75 -27.02 -1.08
CA ASP A 18 19.43 -28.07 -0.11
C ASP A 18 18.84 -29.30 -0.84
N GLY A 19 19.64 -30.35 -0.97
CA GLY A 19 19.26 -31.57 -1.69
C GLY A 19 18.98 -31.30 -3.17
N ALA A 20 17.70 -31.18 -3.53
CA ALA A 20 17.22 -30.99 -4.89
C ALA A 20 16.66 -29.58 -5.17
N GLU A 21 16.59 -28.69 -4.18
CA GLU A 21 15.94 -27.39 -4.33
C GLU A 21 16.73 -26.24 -3.68
N VAL A 22 16.39 -25.02 -4.06
CA VAL A 22 16.92 -23.80 -3.43
C VAL A 22 16.05 -23.46 -2.23
N LYS A 23 16.68 -23.23 -1.07
CA LYS A 23 15.99 -22.82 0.15
C LYS A 23 16.58 -21.54 0.72
N THR A 24 15.70 -20.70 1.26
CA THR A 24 16.07 -19.53 2.07
C THR A 24 15.91 -19.90 3.54
N LYS A 25 16.98 -19.81 4.32
CA LYS A 25 16.97 -19.99 5.77
C LYS A 25 17.17 -18.63 6.44
N TYR A 26 16.27 -18.30 7.35
CA TYR A 26 16.46 -17.16 8.25
C TYR A 26 17.52 -17.52 9.29
N ILE A 27 18.54 -16.67 9.43
CA ILE A 27 19.63 -16.85 10.38
C ILE A 27 19.32 -16.08 11.67
N GLY A 28 19.04 -14.79 11.55
CA GLY A 28 18.84 -13.92 12.71
C GLY A 28 18.34 -12.52 12.35
N SER A 29 18.05 -11.76 13.38
CA SER A 29 17.63 -10.35 13.30
C SER A 29 18.47 -9.56 14.28
N GLU A 30 19.04 -8.46 13.80
CA GLU A 30 19.84 -7.53 14.60
C GLU A 30 19.12 -6.18 14.68
N PHE A 31 19.09 -5.59 15.88
CA PHE A 31 18.44 -4.32 16.15
C PHE A 31 19.49 -3.22 16.35
N LEU A 32 19.46 -2.24 15.45
CA LEU A 32 20.50 -1.25 15.25
C LEU A 32 19.97 0.15 15.61
N GLY A 33 20.63 0.85 16.53
CA GLY A 33 20.43 2.29 16.72
C GLY A 33 21.10 3.07 15.59
N HIS A 34 22.44 3.01 15.57
CA HIS A 34 23.27 3.44 14.44
C HIS A 34 23.37 2.33 13.39
N SER A 35 23.46 2.73 12.13
CA SER A 35 23.50 1.80 10.99
C SER A 35 24.48 2.32 9.94
N THR A 36 25.69 2.67 10.36
CA THR A 36 26.79 2.89 9.43
C THR A 36 27.19 1.57 8.78
N ALA A 37 28.02 1.63 7.73
CA ALA A 37 28.48 0.41 7.06
C ALA A 37 29.29 -0.49 7.99
N ILE A 38 30.03 0.10 8.93
CA ILE A 38 30.82 -0.64 9.93
C ILE A 38 29.89 -1.34 10.93
N ASP A 39 28.89 -0.63 11.45
CA ASP A 39 27.91 -1.21 12.39
C ASP A 39 27.18 -2.41 11.77
N ILE A 40 26.75 -2.26 10.51
CA ILE A 40 26.06 -3.33 9.76
C ILE A 40 27.00 -4.51 9.54
N MET A 41 28.24 -4.24 9.13
CA MET A 41 29.24 -5.27 8.88
C MET A 41 29.54 -6.09 10.14
N GLU A 42 29.76 -5.44 11.29
CA GLU A 42 30.03 -6.12 12.56
C GLU A 42 28.90 -7.09 12.95
N LYS A 43 27.64 -6.62 12.87
CA LYS A 43 26.48 -7.46 13.17
C LYS A 43 26.30 -8.59 12.16
N MET A 44 26.53 -8.32 10.89
CA MET A 44 26.47 -9.34 9.84
C MET A 44 27.55 -10.41 10.02
N SER A 45 28.81 -10.04 10.34
CA SER A 45 29.89 -10.99 10.61
C SER A 45 29.60 -11.86 11.82
N LYS A 46 28.96 -11.30 12.87
CA LYS A 46 28.50 -12.07 14.03
C LYS A 46 27.46 -13.13 13.64
N GLU A 47 26.44 -12.74 12.88
CA GLU A 47 25.39 -13.66 12.40
C GLU A 47 25.94 -14.73 11.42
N LEU A 48 26.98 -14.38 10.65
CA LEU A 48 27.64 -15.31 9.72
C LEU A 48 28.75 -16.15 10.37
N SER A 49 29.00 -16.03 11.67
CA SER A 49 30.12 -16.71 12.33
C SER A 49 30.05 -18.24 12.24
N GLU A 50 28.85 -18.82 12.28
CA GLU A 50 28.64 -20.27 12.14
C GLU A 50 28.80 -20.77 10.70
N THR A 51 28.36 -19.98 9.71
CA THR A 51 28.43 -20.36 8.29
C THR A 51 29.80 -20.05 7.67
N GLY A 52 30.51 -19.07 8.22
CA GLY A 52 31.70 -18.45 7.63
C GLY A 52 31.39 -17.66 6.35
N VAL A 53 32.38 -16.92 5.86
CA VAL A 53 32.29 -16.14 4.61
C VAL A 53 32.84 -16.88 3.38
N ASN A 54 33.53 -18.01 3.59
CA ASN A 54 34.26 -18.75 2.55
C ASN A 54 33.36 -19.33 1.45
N ASN A 55 32.12 -19.69 1.81
CA ASN A 55 31.12 -20.26 0.90
C ASN A 55 30.12 -19.22 0.41
N LEU A 56 30.34 -17.94 0.72
CA LEU A 56 29.46 -16.88 0.27
C LEU A 56 29.72 -16.56 -1.19
N ILE A 57 28.67 -16.53 -1.99
CA ILE A 57 28.77 -16.29 -3.45
C ILE A 57 28.33 -14.87 -3.79
N GLN A 58 27.29 -14.39 -3.11
CA GLN A 58 26.61 -13.13 -3.44
C GLN A 58 25.94 -12.55 -2.20
N LEU A 59 25.92 -11.22 -2.09
CA LEU A 59 25.15 -10.48 -1.10
C LEU A 59 23.96 -9.78 -1.78
N SER A 60 22.73 -10.11 -1.36
CA SER A 60 21.51 -9.47 -1.86
C SER A 60 21.09 -8.35 -0.92
N MET A 61 20.95 -7.14 -1.44
CA MET A 61 20.72 -5.91 -0.66
C MET A 61 20.01 -4.85 -1.51
N ASP A 62 19.41 -3.83 -0.88
CA ASP A 62 18.92 -2.65 -1.59
C ASP A 62 20.06 -1.69 -1.97
N GLY A 63 19.73 -0.63 -2.73
CA GLY A 63 20.71 0.26 -3.36
C GLY A 63 21.26 1.50 -2.61
N PRO A 64 20.97 1.80 -1.33
CA PRO A 64 21.63 2.90 -0.61
C PRO A 64 23.16 2.76 -0.54
N HIS A 65 23.86 3.91 -0.51
CA HIS A 65 25.33 3.95 -0.44
C HIS A 65 25.92 3.19 0.74
N VAL A 66 25.23 3.19 1.90
CA VAL A 66 25.69 2.45 3.08
C VAL A 66 25.77 0.95 2.82
N ASN A 67 24.85 0.38 2.05
CA ASN A 67 24.83 -1.05 1.77
C ASN A 67 25.84 -1.44 0.69
N TRP A 68 26.05 -0.57 -0.31
CA TRP A 68 27.21 -0.71 -1.20
C TRP A 68 28.54 -0.69 -0.44
N LYS A 69 28.64 0.13 0.60
CA LYS A 69 29.84 0.14 1.43
C LYS A 69 30.00 -1.15 2.24
N VAL A 70 28.91 -1.73 2.75
CA VAL A 70 28.91 -3.06 3.40
C VAL A 70 29.38 -4.14 2.42
N PHE A 71 28.90 -4.12 1.17
CA PHE A 71 29.36 -5.05 0.13
C PHE A 71 30.87 -4.94 -0.12
N GLU A 72 31.41 -3.72 -0.22
CA GLU A 72 32.86 -3.51 -0.36
C GLU A 72 33.65 -4.05 0.84
N LEU A 73 33.15 -3.85 2.06
CA LEU A 73 33.81 -4.35 3.28
C LEU A 73 33.80 -5.88 3.34
N LEU A 74 32.65 -6.49 3.06
CA LEU A 74 32.50 -7.95 3.03
C LEU A 74 33.36 -8.57 1.93
N GLN A 75 33.44 -7.95 0.75
CA GLN A 75 34.33 -8.41 -0.32
C GLN A 75 35.80 -8.37 0.11
N LYS A 76 36.24 -7.34 0.84
CA LYS A 76 37.61 -7.28 1.38
C LYS A 76 37.87 -8.37 2.42
N GLU A 77 36.89 -8.69 3.26
CA GLU A 77 37.00 -9.79 4.22
C GLU A 77 37.11 -11.14 3.54
N MET A 78 36.26 -11.40 2.54
CA MET A 78 36.31 -12.63 1.74
C MET A 78 37.63 -12.80 0.99
N GLN A 79 38.17 -11.72 0.41
CA GLN A 79 39.47 -11.79 -0.26
C GLN A 79 40.58 -12.18 0.72
N LYS A 80 40.54 -11.67 1.96
CA LYS A 80 41.53 -11.99 2.99
C LYS A 80 41.41 -13.42 3.51
N GLN A 81 40.19 -13.94 3.68
CA GLN A 81 39.96 -15.23 4.32
C GLN A 81 39.97 -16.41 3.34
N ALA A 82 39.52 -16.20 2.09
CA ALA A 82 39.26 -17.28 1.14
C ALA A 82 39.85 -17.03 -0.25
N ASP A 83 40.50 -15.89 -0.50
CA ASP A 83 40.96 -15.46 -1.83
C ASP A 83 39.84 -15.48 -2.90
N LYS A 84 38.60 -15.21 -2.46
CA LYS A 84 37.38 -15.18 -3.28
C LYS A 84 36.74 -13.79 -3.26
N SER A 85 35.98 -13.47 -4.30
CA SER A 85 35.21 -12.22 -4.41
C SER A 85 33.71 -12.49 -4.56
N LEU A 86 32.87 -11.54 -4.14
CA LEU A 86 31.42 -11.62 -4.33
C LEU A 86 31.03 -11.40 -5.79
N LEU A 87 30.03 -12.15 -6.25
CA LEU A 87 29.39 -11.87 -7.53
C LEU A 87 28.47 -10.65 -7.41
N ASN A 88 28.79 -9.61 -8.17
CA ASN A 88 27.96 -8.41 -8.23
C ASN A 88 26.85 -8.56 -9.28
N ILE A 89 25.63 -8.73 -8.80
CA ILE A 89 24.42 -8.75 -9.63
C ILE A 89 23.58 -7.47 -9.50
N GLY A 90 24.13 -6.42 -8.87
CA GLY A 90 23.41 -5.17 -8.61
C GLY A 90 22.62 -5.18 -7.30
N SER A 91 21.98 -4.05 -7.01
CA SER A 91 21.03 -3.93 -5.89
C SER A 91 19.66 -4.49 -6.24
N CYS A 92 18.85 -4.85 -5.25
CA CYS A 92 17.52 -5.43 -5.39
C CYS A 92 16.65 -4.71 -6.45
N GLY A 93 16.24 -5.46 -7.49
CA GLY A 93 15.44 -4.92 -8.60
C GLY A 93 14.05 -4.41 -8.18
N LEU A 94 13.44 -5.02 -7.16
CA LEU A 94 12.13 -4.59 -6.67
C LEU A 94 12.19 -3.21 -6.02
N HIS A 95 13.22 -2.96 -5.20
CA HIS A 95 13.48 -1.64 -4.63
C HIS A 95 13.75 -0.60 -5.72
N VAL A 96 14.48 -0.98 -6.77
CA VAL A 96 14.71 -0.09 -7.93
C VAL A 96 13.38 0.27 -8.60
N LEU A 97 12.45 -0.67 -8.79
CA LEU A 97 11.11 -0.41 -9.35
C LEU A 97 10.27 0.53 -8.48
N HIS A 98 10.20 0.28 -7.16
CA HIS A 98 9.50 1.18 -6.24
C HIS A 98 10.07 2.60 -6.26
N ASN A 99 11.40 2.71 -6.26
CA ASN A 99 12.08 3.99 -6.34
C ASN A 99 11.87 4.68 -7.70
N ALA A 100 11.92 3.93 -8.81
CA ALA A 100 11.67 4.43 -10.15
C ALA A 100 10.25 4.99 -10.29
N PHE A 101 9.26 4.26 -9.80
CA PHE A 101 7.87 4.70 -9.81
C PHE A 101 7.65 5.95 -8.95
N ARG A 102 8.25 5.99 -7.74
CA ARG A 102 8.25 7.20 -6.90
C ARG A 102 8.86 8.39 -7.64
N ASP A 103 10.06 8.21 -8.19
CA ASP A 103 10.82 9.29 -8.83
C ASP A 103 10.05 9.80 -10.07
N GLY A 104 9.40 8.90 -10.82
CA GLY A 104 8.47 9.24 -11.89
C GLY A 104 7.29 10.10 -11.42
N CYS A 105 6.59 9.67 -10.37
CA CYS A 105 5.46 10.44 -9.80
C CYS A 105 5.90 11.79 -9.23
N LYS A 106 7.09 11.89 -8.64
CA LYS A 106 7.60 13.15 -8.10
C LYS A 106 7.97 14.15 -9.20
N ALA A 107 8.47 13.65 -10.33
CA ALA A 107 8.86 14.51 -11.45
C ALA A 107 7.70 15.24 -12.12
N THR A 108 6.46 14.78 -11.93
CA THR A 108 5.26 15.48 -12.44
C THR A 108 4.83 16.63 -11.53
N GLY A 109 5.37 16.72 -10.30
CA GLY A 109 4.88 17.65 -9.28
C GLY A 109 3.54 17.27 -8.67
N TRP A 110 3.02 16.06 -8.91
CA TRP A 110 1.75 15.61 -8.34
C TRP A 110 1.87 15.34 -6.85
N ASP A 111 0.98 15.94 -6.05
CA ASP A 111 0.98 15.82 -4.59
C ASP A 111 0.25 14.55 -4.08
N ILE A 112 0.30 13.45 -4.84
CA ILE A 112 -0.48 12.22 -4.56
C ILE A 112 -0.12 11.61 -3.20
N GLU A 113 1.17 11.49 -2.87
CA GLU A 113 1.62 10.93 -1.58
C GLU A 113 0.99 11.69 -0.40
N HIS A 114 1.08 13.01 -0.44
CA HIS A 114 0.65 13.87 0.65
C HIS A 114 -0.87 13.87 0.78
N ILE A 115 -1.61 13.92 -0.34
CA ILE A 115 -3.08 13.91 -0.33
C ILE A 115 -3.60 12.56 0.17
N LEU A 116 -3.07 11.44 -0.34
CA LEU A 116 -3.47 10.09 0.12
C LEU A 116 -3.14 9.87 1.59
N SER A 117 -1.99 10.36 2.06
CA SER A 117 -1.63 10.33 3.48
C SER A 117 -2.58 11.20 4.31
N SER A 118 -2.94 12.38 3.81
CA SER A 118 -3.82 13.32 4.48
C SER A 118 -5.24 12.77 4.63
N LEU A 119 -5.77 12.06 3.63
CA LEU A 119 -7.06 11.37 3.70
C LEU A 119 -7.12 10.37 4.87
N TYR A 120 -6.02 9.66 5.15
CA TYR A 120 -5.93 8.77 6.29
C TYR A 120 -5.89 9.52 7.62
N TRP A 121 -4.93 10.44 7.78
CA TRP A 121 -4.73 11.17 9.05
C TRP A 121 -5.85 12.15 9.38
N LEU A 122 -6.66 12.55 8.40
CA LEU A 122 -7.84 13.38 8.61
C LEU A 122 -8.86 12.70 9.53
N PHE A 123 -8.98 11.36 9.48
CA PHE A 123 -10.00 10.62 10.22
C PHE A 123 -9.46 9.58 11.20
N HIS A 124 -8.21 9.10 11.02
CA HIS A 124 -7.69 7.95 11.77
C HIS A 124 -7.64 8.16 13.30
N ASP A 125 -7.05 9.28 13.75
CA ASP A 125 -6.85 9.55 15.19
C ASP A 125 -7.90 10.52 15.76
N CYS A 126 -9.03 10.72 15.08
CA CYS A 126 -10.04 11.66 15.52
C CYS A 126 -11.45 11.07 15.41
N PRO A 127 -11.93 10.39 16.47
CA PRO A 127 -13.24 9.77 16.50
C PRO A 127 -14.38 10.77 16.22
N ALA A 128 -14.31 11.98 16.77
CA ALA A 128 -15.32 13.02 16.55
C ALA A 128 -15.44 13.40 15.07
N ARG A 129 -14.32 13.74 14.39
CA ARG A 129 -14.34 14.02 12.95
C ARG A 129 -14.81 12.84 12.11
N ARG A 130 -14.47 11.62 12.54
CA ARG A 130 -14.94 10.41 11.86
C ARG A 130 -16.45 10.26 12.02
N GLU A 131 -17.00 10.51 13.20
CA GLU A 131 -18.44 10.51 13.44
C GLU A 131 -19.15 11.57 12.61
N ASP A 132 -18.67 12.82 12.62
CA ASP A 132 -19.19 13.91 11.79
C ASP A 132 -19.21 13.53 10.30
N PHE A 133 -18.10 12.99 9.79
CA PHE A 133 -17.97 12.54 8.42
C PHE A 133 -18.97 11.43 8.07
N VAL A 134 -19.11 10.41 8.92
CA VAL A 134 -20.00 9.28 8.68
C VAL A 134 -21.46 9.76 8.70
N THR A 135 -21.84 10.56 9.69
CA THR A 135 -23.20 11.11 9.82
C THR A 135 -23.56 11.99 8.63
N ALA A 136 -22.63 12.85 8.19
CA ALA A 136 -22.86 13.78 7.10
C ALA A 136 -22.88 13.13 5.71
N THR A 137 -22.10 12.06 5.50
CA THR A 137 -21.88 11.48 4.16
C THR A 137 -22.46 10.08 3.98
N GLY A 138 -22.85 9.43 5.07
CA GLY A 138 -23.23 8.01 5.11
C GLY A 138 -22.07 7.02 4.89
N CYS A 139 -20.83 7.50 4.72
CA CYS A 139 -19.69 6.66 4.37
C CYS A 139 -18.92 6.19 5.61
N ASN A 140 -18.97 4.88 5.88
CA ASN A 140 -18.22 4.24 6.97
C ASN A 140 -16.86 3.65 6.53
N THR A 141 -16.45 3.90 5.28
CA THR A 141 -15.18 3.35 4.75
C THR A 141 -13.99 3.98 5.46
N VAL A 142 -13.06 3.15 5.96
CA VAL A 142 -11.82 3.61 6.58
C VAL A 142 -10.70 3.63 5.55
N MET A 143 -10.02 4.78 5.44
CA MET A 143 -8.86 4.94 4.55
C MET A 143 -7.68 4.07 4.99
N LEU A 144 -6.88 3.63 4.00
CA LEU A 144 -5.65 2.90 4.25
C LEU A 144 -4.48 3.87 4.39
N LYS A 145 -3.49 3.51 5.20
CA LYS A 145 -2.25 4.28 5.35
C LYS A 145 -1.38 4.11 4.11
N PHE A 146 -0.91 5.22 3.54
CA PHE A 146 0.04 5.21 2.43
C PHE A 146 1.42 4.71 2.89
N CYS A 147 2.00 3.75 2.17
CA CYS A 147 3.34 3.22 2.42
C CYS A 147 4.39 4.00 1.61
N ARG A 148 5.25 4.77 2.30
CA ARG A 148 6.28 5.61 1.66
C ARG A 148 7.42 4.82 0.99
N VAL A 149 7.58 3.55 1.35
CA VAL A 149 8.63 2.69 0.80
C VAL A 149 8.10 1.86 -0.37
N ARG A 150 6.88 1.32 -0.25
CA ARG A 150 6.26 0.42 -1.23
C ARG A 150 5.28 1.13 -2.15
N TRP A 151 5.78 2.07 -2.95
CA TRP A 151 4.94 2.96 -3.76
C TRP A 151 3.93 2.25 -4.68
N ILE A 152 4.34 1.19 -5.37
CA ILE A 152 3.51 0.44 -6.31
C ILE A 152 2.42 -0.37 -5.58
N GLU A 153 2.64 -0.78 -4.32
CA GLU A 153 1.64 -1.49 -3.52
C GLU A 153 0.50 -0.56 -3.05
N ASN A 154 0.71 0.76 -3.09
CA ASN A 154 -0.31 1.76 -2.75
C ASN A 154 -1.47 1.83 -3.74
N VAL A 155 -1.50 1.01 -4.81
CA VAL A 155 -2.69 0.86 -5.68
C VAL A 155 -3.95 0.60 -4.85
N THR A 156 -3.83 -0.18 -3.76
CA THR A 156 -4.96 -0.46 -2.86
C THR A 156 -5.41 0.78 -2.08
N VAL A 157 -4.47 1.65 -1.69
CA VAL A 157 -4.72 2.92 -0.98
C VAL A 157 -5.40 3.92 -1.92
N SER A 158 -4.87 4.08 -3.12
CA SER A 158 -5.40 4.98 -4.14
C SER A 158 -6.72 4.51 -4.71
N ASP A 159 -6.93 3.22 -4.97
CA ASP A 159 -8.25 2.68 -5.35
C ASP A 159 -9.31 3.00 -4.29
N ARG A 160 -8.95 2.85 -3.00
CA ARG A 160 -9.86 3.20 -1.90
C ARG A 160 -10.10 4.70 -1.88
N ALA A 161 -9.08 5.52 -2.08
CA ALA A 161 -9.23 6.98 -2.18
C ALA A 161 -10.17 7.38 -3.32
N LEU A 162 -10.08 6.75 -4.50
CA LEU A 162 -10.98 7.03 -5.63
C LEU A 162 -12.45 6.78 -5.27
N LYS A 163 -12.75 5.67 -4.56
CA LYS A 163 -14.11 5.36 -4.07
C LYS A 163 -14.55 6.29 -2.93
N PHE A 164 -13.61 6.71 -2.10
CA PHE A 164 -13.84 7.57 -0.94
C PHE A 164 -14.03 9.04 -1.34
N TRP A 165 -13.48 9.47 -2.48
CA TRP A 165 -13.39 10.87 -2.88
C TRP A 165 -14.72 11.62 -2.98
N PRO A 166 -15.82 11.06 -3.54
CA PRO A 166 -17.10 11.77 -3.61
C PRO A 166 -17.63 12.18 -2.22
N TYR A 167 -17.48 11.31 -1.23
CA TYR A 167 -17.88 11.58 0.15
C TYR A 167 -16.98 12.63 0.80
N VAL A 168 -15.68 12.60 0.50
CA VAL A 168 -14.73 13.63 0.94
C VAL A 168 -15.07 15.00 0.37
N THR A 169 -15.44 15.07 -0.91
CA THR A 169 -15.85 16.34 -1.52
C THR A 169 -17.10 16.90 -0.85
N THR A 170 -18.11 16.06 -0.56
CA THR A 170 -19.30 16.47 0.21
C THR A 170 -18.94 16.97 1.61
N TYR A 171 -18.07 16.25 2.32
CA TYR A 171 -17.61 16.67 3.65
C TYR A 171 -16.90 18.05 3.61
N VAL A 172 -16.00 18.26 2.65
CA VAL A 172 -15.30 19.54 2.47
C VAL A 172 -16.30 20.66 2.15
N GLU A 173 -17.31 20.41 1.34
CA GLU A 173 -18.36 21.39 1.02
C GLU A 173 -19.17 21.79 2.26
N LEU A 174 -19.59 20.82 3.08
CA LEU A 174 -20.33 21.09 4.32
C LEU A 174 -19.49 21.89 5.33
N VAL A 175 -18.22 21.55 5.49
CA VAL A 175 -17.31 22.35 6.33
C VAL A 175 -17.16 23.77 5.79
N ASN A 176 -17.04 23.95 4.47
CA ASN A 176 -16.91 25.28 3.87
C ASN A 176 -18.19 26.13 3.99
N LYS A 177 -19.37 25.49 4.08
CA LYS A 177 -20.65 26.17 4.34
C LYS A 177 -20.86 26.53 5.80
N GLY A 178 -20.06 25.97 6.71
CA GLY A 178 -20.22 26.12 8.16
C GLY A 178 -21.18 25.09 8.78
N ASP A 179 -21.64 24.11 8.01
CA ASP A 179 -22.54 23.05 8.48
C ASP A 179 -21.82 22.02 9.36
N LEU A 180 -20.50 21.95 9.28
CA LEU A 180 -19.63 21.09 10.09
C LEU A 180 -18.45 21.87 10.67
N PRO A 181 -17.91 21.47 11.83
CA PRO A 181 -16.73 22.11 12.41
C PRO A 181 -15.53 22.07 11.46
N ASP A 182 -14.83 23.20 11.31
CA ASP A 182 -13.56 23.25 10.58
C ASP A 182 -12.47 22.51 11.37
N PRO A 183 -11.87 21.43 10.82
CA PRO A 183 -10.81 20.70 11.48
C PRO A 183 -9.56 21.53 11.80
N LYS A 184 -9.28 22.62 11.06
CA LYS A 184 -8.09 23.48 11.21
C LYS A 184 -6.76 22.72 11.28
N VAL A 185 -6.65 21.60 10.56
CA VAL A 185 -5.42 20.79 10.49
C VAL A 185 -4.87 20.72 9.08
N LYS A 186 -3.54 20.53 8.98
CA LYS A 186 -2.81 20.43 7.70
C LYS A 186 -3.40 19.38 6.75
N SER A 187 -3.87 18.25 7.28
CA SER A 187 -4.48 17.19 6.46
C SER A 187 -5.79 17.63 5.81
N PHE A 188 -6.60 18.44 6.50
CA PHE A 188 -7.84 18.99 5.95
C PHE A 188 -7.54 20.04 4.89
N GLU A 189 -6.59 20.95 5.15
CA GLU A 189 -6.18 21.96 4.16
C GLU A 189 -5.65 21.34 2.86
N ALA A 190 -4.86 20.26 2.96
CA ALA A 190 -4.38 19.53 1.80
C ALA A 190 -5.54 18.93 0.98
N VAL A 191 -6.49 18.28 1.65
CA VAL A 191 -7.66 17.66 1.02
C VAL A 191 -8.59 18.72 0.42
N LYS A 192 -8.85 19.82 1.14
CA LYS A 192 -9.66 20.96 0.70
C LYS A 192 -9.04 21.71 -0.48
N LYS A 193 -7.71 21.82 -0.54
CA LYS A 193 -7.03 22.35 -1.73
C LYS A 193 -7.21 21.41 -2.91
N SER A 194 -7.00 20.11 -2.70
CA SER A 194 -7.10 19.11 -3.75
C SER A 194 -8.53 18.88 -4.25
N SER A 195 -9.56 19.10 -3.44
CA SER A 195 -10.97 18.96 -3.87
C SER A 195 -11.36 20.00 -4.93
N LYS A 196 -10.59 21.09 -5.05
CA LYS A 196 -10.75 22.12 -6.08
C LYS A 196 -10.01 21.79 -7.38
N ASP A 197 -9.09 20.82 -7.38
CA ASP A 197 -8.37 20.40 -8.59
C ASP A 197 -9.21 19.36 -9.38
N PRO A 198 -9.79 19.73 -10.54
CA PRO A 198 -10.57 18.79 -11.34
C PRO A 198 -9.72 17.63 -11.91
N LEU A 199 -8.39 17.77 -11.94
CA LEU A 199 -7.47 16.75 -12.45
C LEU A 199 -6.97 15.78 -11.39
N PHE A 200 -7.28 15.97 -10.10
CA PHE A 200 -6.79 15.08 -9.05
C PHE A 200 -7.18 13.61 -9.29
N ILE A 201 -8.45 13.35 -9.61
CA ILE A 201 -8.95 12.00 -9.90
C ILE A 201 -8.24 11.39 -11.12
N PRO A 202 -8.16 12.06 -12.29
CA PRO A 202 -7.34 11.60 -13.41
C PRO A 202 -5.88 11.29 -13.05
N LYS A 203 -5.21 12.14 -12.27
CA LYS A 203 -3.81 11.91 -11.82
C LYS A 203 -3.68 10.61 -11.01
N VAL A 204 -4.59 10.37 -10.07
CA VAL A 204 -4.63 9.11 -9.28
C VAL A 204 -4.94 7.90 -10.17
N MET A 205 -5.79 8.04 -11.18
CA MET A 205 -6.07 6.97 -12.14
C MET A 205 -4.86 6.64 -13.02
N ILE A 206 -4.08 7.64 -13.45
CA ILE A 206 -2.81 7.42 -14.17
C ILE A 206 -1.80 6.70 -13.28
N PHE A 207 -1.64 7.17 -12.04
CA PHE A 207 -0.82 6.51 -11.02
C PHE A 207 -1.18 5.03 -10.89
N ASN A 208 -2.47 4.70 -10.78
CA ASN A 208 -2.95 3.31 -10.67
C ASN A 208 -2.69 2.52 -11.95
N SER A 209 -2.92 3.12 -13.10
CA SER A 209 -2.69 2.51 -14.42
C SER A 209 -1.24 2.09 -14.62
N ILE A 210 -0.28 2.96 -14.28
CA ILE A 210 1.16 2.64 -14.37
C ILE A 210 1.55 1.60 -13.31
N ALA A 211 1.09 1.76 -12.07
CA ALA A 211 1.43 0.82 -11.00
C ALA A 211 0.91 -0.61 -11.27
N ARG A 212 -0.29 -0.74 -11.86
CA ARG A 212 -0.88 -2.02 -12.24
C ARG A 212 -0.14 -2.73 -13.35
N GLU A 213 0.55 -2.01 -14.23
CA GLU A 213 1.40 -2.61 -15.25
C GLU A 213 2.68 -3.21 -14.64
N ILE A 214 3.20 -2.61 -13.57
CA ILE A 214 4.42 -3.06 -12.89
C ILE A 214 4.13 -4.16 -11.86
N LYS A 215 2.93 -4.17 -11.27
CA LYS A 215 2.55 -5.09 -10.19
C LYS A 215 2.74 -6.59 -10.51
N PRO A 216 2.42 -7.10 -11.71
CA PRO A 216 2.66 -8.50 -12.05
C PRO A 216 4.13 -8.89 -11.93
N PHE A 217 5.04 -8.02 -12.39
CA PHE A 217 6.47 -8.22 -12.24
C PHE A 217 6.87 -8.28 -10.77
N LEU A 218 6.41 -7.33 -9.94
CA LEU A 218 6.72 -7.36 -8.50
C LEU A 218 6.28 -8.66 -7.84
N THR A 219 5.04 -9.09 -8.12
CA THR A 219 4.45 -10.29 -7.52
C THR A 219 5.22 -11.54 -7.95
N LEU A 220 5.62 -11.63 -9.22
CA LEU A 220 6.36 -12.75 -9.76
C LEU A 220 7.75 -12.91 -9.14
N TYR A 221 8.43 -11.79 -8.87
CA TYR A 221 9.79 -11.77 -8.31
C TYR A 221 9.83 -11.70 -6.79
N GLN A 222 8.67 -11.57 -6.12
CA GLN A 222 8.52 -11.70 -4.67
C GLN A 222 8.43 -13.18 -4.25
N THR A 223 9.49 -13.96 -4.51
CA THR A 223 9.51 -15.40 -4.24
C THR A 223 10.92 -15.92 -3.90
N ASP A 224 10.97 -17.05 -3.18
CA ASP A 224 12.21 -17.79 -2.91
C ASP A 224 12.66 -18.69 -4.08
N LYS A 225 11.87 -18.79 -5.15
CA LYS A 225 12.24 -19.57 -6.34
C LYS A 225 13.46 -18.99 -7.06
N PRO A 226 14.24 -19.78 -7.82
CA PRO A 226 15.40 -19.31 -8.59
C PRO A 226 14.97 -18.52 -9.83
N MET A 227 14.55 -17.28 -9.62
CA MET A 227 13.93 -16.45 -10.67
C MET A 227 14.91 -15.60 -11.49
N LEU A 228 16.19 -15.52 -11.08
CA LEU A 228 17.18 -14.69 -11.79
C LEU A 228 17.34 -15.02 -13.30
N PRO A 229 17.25 -16.29 -13.75
CA PRO A 229 17.26 -16.63 -15.18
C PRO A 229 16.20 -15.90 -16.02
N PHE A 230 15.03 -15.64 -15.44
CA PHE A 230 13.90 -15.01 -16.14
C PHE A 230 13.95 -13.47 -16.08
N PHE A 231 14.70 -12.92 -15.12
CA PHE A 231 14.66 -11.49 -14.75
C PHE A 231 14.93 -10.54 -15.92
N SER A 232 15.93 -10.86 -16.73
CA SER A 232 16.35 -9.97 -17.82
C SER A 232 15.28 -9.84 -18.90
N GLU A 233 14.61 -10.94 -19.25
CA GLU A 233 13.59 -10.94 -20.29
C GLU A 233 12.31 -10.29 -19.79
N ASP A 234 11.85 -10.66 -18.59
CA ASP A 234 10.63 -10.10 -18.02
C ASP A 234 10.74 -8.58 -17.81
N LEU A 235 11.91 -8.09 -17.39
CA LEU A 235 12.12 -6.64 -17.24
C LEU A 235 12.15 -5.94 -18.60
N PHE A 236 12.70 -6.57 -19.63
CA PHE A 236 12.69 -6.05 -20.98
C PHE A 236 11.26 -5.90 -21.51
N GLN A 237 10.39 -6.89 -21.29
CA GLN A 237 8.98 -6.83 -21.66
C GLN A 237 8.24 -5.73 -20.87
N LEU A 238 8.49 -5.62 -19.57
CA LEU A 238 7.91 -4.55 -18.74
C LEU A 238 8.32 -3.16 -19.26
N MET A 239 9.61 -2.94 -19.52
CA MET A 239 10.11 -1.66 -20.05
C MET A 239 9.52 -1.35 -21.43
N LYS A 240 9.38 -2.36 -22.32
CA LYS A 240 8.70 -2.18 -23.62
C LYS A 240 7.24 -1.77 -23.46
N GLY A 241 6.49 -2.39 -22.56
CA GLY A 241 5.10 -2.01 -22.27
C GLY A 241 4.99 -0.54 -21.85
N LEU A 242 5.83 -0.13 -20.89
CA LEU A 242 5.86 1.24 -20.38
C LEU A 242 6.27 2.25 -21.46
N MET A 243 7.28 1.93 -22.28
CA MET A 243 7.67 2.75 -23.44
C MET A 243 6.53 2.86 -24.46
N GLY A 244 5.81 1.76 -24.72
CA GLY A 244 4.70 1.70 -25.67
C GLY A 244 3.55 2.66 -25.37
N ARG A 245 3.48 3.21 -24.16
CA ARG A 245 2.53 4.28 -23.81
C ARG A 245 2.82 5.61 -24.51
N PHE A 246 4.07 5.90 -24.87
CA PHE A 246 4.46 7.21 -25.39
C PHE A 246 5.53 7.19 -26.50
N PHE A 247 6.10 6.02 -26.85
CA PHE A 247 7.03 5.84 -27.97
C PHE A 247 6.32 5.46 -29.27
N LYS A 248 6.88 5.88 -30.40
CA LYS A 248 6.52 5.33 -31.72
C LYS A 248 6.86 3.83 -31.80
N GLU A 249 6.23 3.10 -32.71
CA GLU A 249 6.42 1.65 -32.79
C GLU A 249 7.79 1.23 -33.32
N GLU A 250 8.35 2.00 -34.25
CA GLU A 250 9.57 1.67 -34.98
C GLU A 250 10.80 1.54 -34.05
N PRO A 251 11.10 2.52 -33.17
CA PRO A 251 12.23 2.39 -32.23
C PRO A 251 12.10 1.18 -31.29
N MET A 252 10.86 0.78 -30.96
CA MET A 252 10.61 -0.38 -30.10
C MET A 252 10.80 -1.71 -30.83
N LYS A 253 10.53 -1.76 -32.15
CA LYS A 253 10.77 -2.94 -33.00
C LYS A 253 12.27 -3.16 -33.21
N GLU A 254 13.04 -2.09 -33.38
CA GLU A 254 14.51 -2.14 -33.57
C GLU A 254 15.27 -2.58 -32.31
N ALA A 255 14.71 -2.28 -31.13
CA ALA A 255 15.25 -2.71 -29.84
C ALA A 255 14.98 -4.20 -29.58
N THR A 256 15.78 -5.05 -30.22
CA THR A 256 15.65 -6.52 -30.15
C THR A 256 16.32 -7.16 -28.94
N THR A 257 17.12 -6.41 -28.17
CA THR A 257 17.83 -6.93 -27.00
C THR A 257 17.68 -6.01 -25.79
N VAL A 258 17.84 -6.57 -24.60
CA VAL A 258 17.83 -5.81 -23.34
C VAL A 258 18.87 -4.69 -23.36
N LEU A 259 20.06 -4.97 -23.88
CA LEU A 259 21.12 -3.97 -23.97
C LEU A 259 20.72 -2.80 -24.88
N LYS A 260 20.12 -3.06 -26.04
CA LYS A 260 19.62 -1.99 -26.93
C LYS A 260 18.54 -1.16 -26.23
N LEU A 261 17.60 -1.80 -25.54
CA LEU A 261 16.52 -1.11 -24.80
C LEU A 261 17.06 -0.19 -23.70
N LEU A 262 18.12 -0.61 -23.01
CA LEU A 262 18.77 0.18 -21.96
C LEU A 262 19.47 1.44 -22.50
N HIS A 263 19.78 1.49 -23.79
CA HIS A 263 20.48 2.62 -24.43
C HIS A 263 19.58 3.49 -25.31
N ILE A 264 18.26 3.22 -25.36
CA ILE A 264 17.36 4.10 -26.13
C ILE A 264 17.32 5.48 -25.47
N PRO A 265 17.50 6.58 -26.24
CA PRO A 265 17.47 7.93 -25.70
C PRO A 265 16.04 8.34 -25.31
N LEU A 266 15.64 8.08 -24.06
CA LEU A 266 14.28 8.31 -23.55
C LEU A 266 13.79 9.75 -23.62
N GLN A 267 14.68 10.72 -23.80
CA GLN A 267 14.34 12.15 -23.87
C GLN A 267 14.16 12.64 -25.31
N ASP A 268 14.57 11.86 -26.31
CA ASP A 268 14.49 12.29 -27.71
C ASP A 268 13.02 12.39 -28.14
N SER A 269 12.54 13.62 -28.35
CA SER A 269 11.16 13.87 -28.79
C SER A 269 10.83 13.31 -30.17
N SER A 270 11.83 13.07 -31.03
CA SER A 270 11.62 12.58 -32.38
C SER A 270 11.05 11.16 -32.42
N ILE A 271 11.37 10.35 -31.40
CA ILE A 271 10.91 8.96 -31.26
C ILE A 271 9.61 8.83 -30.46
N HIS A 272 9.07 9.94 -29.95
CA HIS A 272 7.86 9.97 -29.15
C HIS A 272 6.59 10.09 -29.99
N LYS A 273 5.48 9.53 -29.49
CA LYS A 273 4.14 9.78 -30.00
C LYS A 273 3.79 11.26 -29.85
N ASP A 274 2.87 11.72 -30.70
CA ASP A 274 2.20 12.99 -30.50
C ASP A 274 1.52 13.06 -29.11
N ALA A 275 1.44 14.26 -28.54
CA ALA A 275 0.90 14.47 -27.20
C ALA A 275 -0.52 13.91 -27.04
N THR A 276 -1.35 13.98 -28.08
CA THR A 276 -2.73 13.45 -28.07
C THR A 276 -2.78 11.92 -28.01
N LYS A 277 -1.70 11.24 -28.42
CA LYS A 277 -1.59 9.78 -28.50
C LYS A 277 -0.88 9.14 -27.30
N ILE A 278 -0.50 9.94 -26.29
CA ILE A 278 0.07 9.43 -25.04
C ILE A 278 -1.02 8.66 -24.28
N ASN A 279 -0.73 7.40 -23.93
CA ASN A 279 -1.69 6.51 -23.27
C ASN A 279 -1.71 6.74 -21.74
N LEU A 280 -2.78 7.39 -21.25
CA LEU A 280 -3.02 7.62 -19.82
C LEU A 280 -3.53 6.37 -19.07
N GLY A 281 -4.01 5.36 -19.80
CA GLY A 281 -4.78 4.24 -19.29
C GLY A 281 -6.28 4.47 -19.38
N PHE A 282 -7.04 3.37 -19.49
CA PHE A 282 -8.47 3.38 -19.81
C PHE A 282 -9.32 4.25 -18.86
N SER A 283 -9.12 4.08 -17.55
CA SER A 283 -9.90 4.81 -16.53
C SER A 283 -9.64 6.31 -16.57
N ALA A 284 -8.36 6.71 -16.69
CA ALA A 284 -7.97 8.10 -16.77
C ALA A 284 -8.49 8.77 -18.05
N GLU A 285 -8.38 8.09 -19.20
CA GLU A 285 -8.92 8.57 -20.48
C GLU A 285 -10.43 8.79 -20.43
N THR A 286 -11.16 7.81 -19.90
CA THR A 286 -12.63 7.90 -19.76
C THR A 286 -13.03 9.06 -18.85
N CYS A 287 -12.38 9.18 -17.69
CA CYS A 287 -12.65 10.27 -16.75
C CYS A 287 -12.33 11.64 -17.36
N LEU A 288 -11.19 11.77 -18.05
CA LEU A 288 -10.79 13.02 -18.69
C LEU A 288 -11.76 13.42 -19.81
N LYS A 289 -12.24 12.47 -20.62
CA LYS A 289 -13.27 12.72 -21.63
C LYS A 289 -14.58 13.23 -21.01
N GLN A 290 -15.03 12.62 -19.91
CA GLN A 290 -16.23 13.06 -19.18
C GLN A 290 -16.07 14.46 -18.60
N LEU A 291 -14.93 14.75 -17.97
CA LEU A 291 -14.65 16.08 -17.41
C LEU A 291 -14.63 17.17 -18.49
N ARG A 292 -14.15 16.83 -19.69
CA ARG A 292 -14.19 17.73 -20.85
C ARG A 292 -15.60 17.94 -21.39
N SER A 293 -16.43 16.90 -21.47
CA SER A 293 -17.80 17.04 -21.99
C SER A 293 -18.67 17.92 -21.11
N ILE A 294 -18.36 18.02 -19.81
CA ILE A 294 -19.02 18.93 -18.87
C ILE A 294 -18.26 20.24 -18.65
N ASN A 295 -17.29 20.58 -19.51
CA ASN A 295 -16.49 21.80 -19.46
C ASN A 295 -15.75 22.06 -18.13
N LYS A 296 -15.49 21.03 -17.31
CA LYS A 296 -14.69 21.15 -16.07
C LYS A 296 -13.18 21.18 -16.33
N VAL A 297 -12.76 20.66 -17.48
CA VAL A 297 -11.35 20.60 -17.90
C VAL A 297 -11.24 21.06 -19.35
N SER A 298 -10.31 21.98 -19.62
CA SER A 298 -10.01 22.47 -20.96
C SER A 298 -9.14 21.49 -21.77
N GLU A 299 -9.11 21.65 -23.10
CA GLU A 299 -8.19 20.88 -23.97
C GLU A 299 -6.72 21.07 -23.55
N ARG A 300 -6.35 22.31 -23.24
CA ARG A 300 -5.00 22.64 -22.77
C ARG A 300 -4.61 21.85 -21.53
N GLN A 301 -5.47 21.84 -20.51
CA GLN A 301 -5.24 21.05 -19.28
C GLN A 301 -5.16 19.54 -19.56
N ALA A 302 -5.95 19.03 -20.49
CA ALA A 302 -5.92 17.64 -20.88
C ALA A 302 -4.62 17.26 -21.63
N LEU A 303 -4.07 18.16 -22.44
CA LEU A 303 -2.76 18.00 -23.09
C LEU A 303 -1.62 18.11 -22.08
N GLU A 304 -1.68 19.08 -21.16
CA GLU A 304 -0.71 19.22 -20.06
C GLU A 304 -0.65 17.94 -19.21
N LEU A 305 -1.80 17.35 -18.83
CA LEU A 305 -1.83 16.08 -18.10
C LEU A 305 -1.20 14.91 -18.88
N ARG A 306 -1.33 14.88 -20.21
CA ARG A 306 -0.66 13.88 -21.05
C ARG A 306 0.84 14.06 -21.05
N MET A 307 1.32 15.30 -21.12
CA MET A 307 2.74 15.60 -21.01
C MET A 307 3.29 15.26 -19.62
N GLU A 308 2.54 15.51 -18.56
CA GLU A 308 2.89 15.08 -17.20
C GLU A 308 2.98 13.56 -17.08
N CYS A 309 2.04 12.81 -17.67
CA CYS A 309 2.08 11.35 -17.74
C CYS A 309 3.34 10.84 -18.46
N LYS A 310 3.70 11.47 -19.60
CA LYS A 310 4.95 11.17 -20.30
C LYS A 310 6.17 11.47 -19.45
N THR A 311 6.21 12.60 -18.75
CA THR A 311 7.29 12.94 -17.80
C THR A 311 7.42 11.88 -16.70
N PHE A 312 6.31 11.39 -16.15
CA PHE A 312 6.30 10.27 -15.21
C PHE A 312 7.02 9.07 -15.82
N LEU A 313 6.56 8.60 -16.97
CA LEU A 313 7.06 7.39 -17.63
C LEU A 313 8.54 7.51 -17.99
N ILE A 314 8.98 8.65 -18.53
CA ILE A 314 10.38 8.91 -18.86
C ILE A 314 11.25 8.80 -17.60
N LYS A 315 10.88 9.49 -16.51
CA LYS A 315 11.69 9.51 -15.28
C LYS A 315 11.73 8.14 -14.59
N LEU A 316 10.63 7.39 -14.65
CA LEU A 316 10.60 5.99 -14.23
C LEU A 316 11.57 5.15 -15.05
N LEU A 317 11.48 5.21 -16.38
CA LEU A 317 12.32 4.42 -17.28
C LEU A 317 13.81 4.81 -17.20
N GLU A 318 14.14 6.09 -17.03
CA GLU A 318 15.52 6.55 -16.80
C GLU A 318 16.10 5.93 -15.54
N LYS A 319 15.30 5.84 -14.46
CA LYS A 319 15.76 5.19 -13.23
C LYS A 319 16.03 3.70 -13.46
N LEU A 320 15.18 3.02 -14.24
CA LEU A 320 15.40 1.63 -14.62
C LEU A 320 16.64 1.48 -15.51
N GLN A 321 16.82 2.31 -16.53
CA GLN A 321 18.02 2.28 -17.38
C GLN A 321 19.30 2.43 -16.55
N ASN A 322 19.30 3.30 -15.53
CA ASN A 322 20.51 3.62 -14.77
C ASN A 322 20.79 2.67 -13.59
N LYS A 323 19.75 2.10 -12.98
CA LYS A 323 19.88 1.38 -11.70
C LYS A 323 19.35 -0.04 -11.74
N ALA A 324 18.65 -0.44 -12.80
CA ALA A 324 18.12 -1.79 -12.85
C ALA A 324 19.25 -2.81 -13.03
N PRO A 325 19.09 -4.03 -12.51
CA PRO A 325 20.25 -4.88 -12.31
C PRO A 325 20.67 -5.64 -13.57
N VAL A 326 19.81 -5.58 -14.61
CA VAL A 326 20.14 -5.87 -16.00
C VAL A 326 21.28 -5.01 -16.57
N ASN A 327 21.75 -3.97 -15.87
CA ASN A 327 23.01 -3.30 -16.20
C ASN A 327 24.23 -4.20 -15.97
N GLN A 328 24.13 -5.20 -15.09
CA GLN A 328 25.18 -6.19 -14.89
C GLN A 328 25.17 -7.24 -16.01
N GLN A 329 26.33 -7.49 -16.63
CA GLN A 329 26.47 -8.48 -17.69
C GLN A 329 26.12 -9.89 -17.21
N LEU A 330 26.45 -10.22 -15.95
CA LEU A 330 26.08 -11.48 -15.32
C LEU A 330 24.55 -11.68 -15.34
N VAL A 331 23.78 -10.69 -14.89
CA VAL A 331 22.30 -10.75 -14.87
C VAL A 331 21.72 -10.94 -16.27
N ARG A 332 22.23 -10.23 -17.28
CA ARG A 332 21.78 -10.43 -18.67
C ARG A 332 22.12 -11.81 -19.22
N SER A 333 23.26 -12.36 -18.80
CA SER A 333 23.73 -13.66 -19.29
C SER A 333 22.98 -14.82 -18.65
N MET A 334 22.45 -14.64 -17.44
CA MET A 334 21.63 -15.65 -16.73
C MET A 334 20.41 -16.14 -17.53
N ARG A 335 19.95 -15.40 -18.55
CA ARG A 335 18.88 -15.83 -19.46
C ARG A 335 19.19 -17.16 -20.15
N CYS A 336 20.46 -17.55 -20.29
CA CYS A 336 20.81 -18.84 -20.86
C CYS A 336 20.32 -20.05 -20.04
N LEU A 337 19.94 -19.83 -18.78
CA LEU A 337 19.35 -20.84 -17.90
C LEU A 337 17.82 -20.88 -17.98
N ASP A 338 17.18 -19.99 -18.75
CA ASP A 338 15.75 -20.10 -19.07
C ASP A 338 15.55 -21.28 -20.04
N PRO A 339 14.81 -22.33 -19.66
CA PRO A 339 14.60 -23.50 -20.52
C PRO A 339 13.97 -23.16 -21.87
N ARG A 340 13.12 -22.11 -21.91
CA ARG A 340 12.47 -21.64 -23.15
C ARG A 340 13.52 -21.11 -24.13
N TYR A 341 14.45 -20.30 -23.61
CA TYR A 341 15.51 -19.70 -24.41
C TYR A 341 16.61 -20.70 -24.78
N MET A 342 16.89 -21.66 -23.89
CA MET A 342 17.83 -22.75 -24.14
C MET A 342 17.37 -23.64 -25.29
N ALA A 343 16.06 -23.93 -25.38
CA ALA A 343 15.49 -24.70 -26.48
C ALA A 343 15.50 -23.92 -27.81
N GLU A 344 15.28 -22.61 -27.77
CA GLU A 344 15.18 -21.76 -28.97
C GLU A 344 16.54 -21.37 -29.56
N SER A 345 17.56 -21.11 -28.73
CA SER A 345 18.82 -20.47 -29.18
C SER A 345 20.05 -21.03 -28.46
N LYS A 346 20.42 -22.27 -28.79
CA LYS A 346 21.55 -23.00 -28.19
C LYS A 346 22.87 -22.23 -28.25
N GLU A 347 23.22 -21.69 -29.41
CA GLU A 347 24.51 -21.02 -29.65
C GLU A 347 24.64 -19.74 -28.81
N VAL A 348 23.55 -18.98 -28.69
CA VAL A 348 23.51 -17.77 -27.86
C VAL A 348 23.60 -18.14 -26.38
N CYS A 349 22.92 -19.20 -25.95
CA CYS A 349 22.99 -19.70 -24.58
C CYS A 349 24.41 -20.17 -24.22
N LEU A 350 25.10 -20.85 -25.13
CA LEU A 350 26.51 -21.24 -24.95
C LEU A 350 27.41 -20.02 -24.81
N ALA A 351 27.23 -18.99 -25.64
CA ALA A 351 28.01 -17.75 -25.55
C ALA A 351 27.75 -17.00 -24.23
N GLN A 352 26.51 -16.98 -23.75
CA GLN A 352 26.13 -16.41 -22.46
C GLN A 352 26.70 -17.21 -21.29
N MET A 353 26.64 -18.55 -21.33
CA MET A 353 27.24 -19.41 -20.32
C MET A 353 28.76 -19.18 -20.22
N LYS A 354 29.48 -19.07 -21.35
CA LYS A 354 30.90 -18.71 -21.34
C LYS A 354 31.18 -17.40 -20.61
N ARG A 355 30.33 -16.37 -20.79
CA ARG A 355 30.45 -15.09 -20.07
C ARG A 355 30.22 -15.27 -18.56
N ILE A 356 29.24 -16.09 -18.16
CA ILE A 356 29.01 -16.42 -16.75
C ILE A 356 30.24 -17.11 -16.15
N LEU A 357 30.81 -18.10 -16.85
CA LEU A 357 32.02 -18.80 -16.40
C LEU A 357 33.21 -17.84 -16.22
N HIS A 358 33.40 -16.88 -17.12
CA HIS A 358 34.43 -15.83 -16.93
C HIS A 358 34.22 -15.02 -15.64
N HIS A 359 32.97 -14.68 -15.29
CA HIS A 359 32.68 -14.00 -14.02
C HIS A 359 32.99 -14.88 -12.81
N LEU A 360 32.67 -16.19 -12.87
CA LEU A 360 32.96 -17.13 -11.78
C LEU A 360 34.46 -17.34 -11.59
N VAL A 361 35.20 -17.56 -12.68
CA VAL A 361 36.66 -17.70 -12.66
C VAL A 361 37.32 -16.43 -12.13
N GLY A 362 36.90 -15.26 -12.60
CA GLY A 362 37.42 -13.97 -12.11
C GLY A 362 37.13 -13.69 -10.64
N ALA A 363 36.10 -14.32 -10.07
CA ALA A 363 35.75 -14.24 -8.65
C ALA A 363 36.29 -15.40 -7.81
N ASN A 364 37.10 -16.28 -8.42
CA ASN A 364 37.68 -17.49 -7.83
C ASN A 364 36.64 -18.52 -7.32
N HIS A 365 35.46 -18.58 -7.96
CA HIS A 365 34.42 -19.59 -7.73
C HIS A 365 34.49 -20.71 -8.77
N VAL A 366 35.58 -21.48 -8.76
CA VAL A 366 35.83 -22.57 -9.71
C VAL A 366 35.45 -23.91 -9.07
N GLU A 367 34.15 -24.15 -8.96
CA GLU A 367 33.58 -25.37 -8.37
C GLU A 367 32.82 -26.20 -9.42
N GLU A 368 32.75 -27.52 -9.24
CA GLU A 368 32.05 -28.42 -10.18
C GLU A 368 30.54 -28.15 -10.26
N HIS A 369 29.98 -27.45 -9.26
CA HIS A 369 28.54 -27.31 -9.05
C HIS A 369 27.99 -25.97 -9.59
N VAL A 370 28.49 -25.53 -10.75
CA VAL A 370 28.18 -24.21 -11.36
C VAL A 370 26.69 -23.90 -11.41
N VAL A 371 25.86 -24.83 -11.89
CA VAL A 371 24.42 -24.58 -12.03
C VAL A 371 23.76 -24.34 -10.67
N LYS A 372 24.15 -25.08 -9.63
CA LYS A 372 23.62 -24.88 -8.27
C LYS A 372 23.99 -23.50 -7.73
N MET A 373 25.24 -23.07 -7.92
CA MET A 373 25.71 -21.73 -7.55
C MET A 373 24.92 -20.62 -8.24
N LEU A 374 24.61 -20.78 -9.53
CA LEU A 374 23.88 -19.78 -10.29
C LEU A 374 22.40 -19.68 -9.87
N LEU A 375 21.77 -20.80 -9.52
CA LEU A 375 20.36 -20.83 -9.11
C LEU A 375 20.13 -20.30 -7.68
N VAL A 376 21.15 -20.24 -6.83
CA VAL A 376 21.05 -19.62 -5.50
C VAL A 376 21.15 -18.09 -5.52
N LEU A 377 21.63 -17.48 -6.61
CA LEU A 377 21.74 -16.02 -6.74
C LEU A 377 20.37 -15.35 -6.59
N SER A 378 20.28 -14.36 -5.70
CA SER A 378 18.99 -13.75 -5.32
C SER A 378 18.90 -12.28 -5.70
N HIS A 379 17.80 -11.95 -6.37
CA HIS A 379 17.56 -10.60 -6.89
C HIS A 379 16.23 -9.98 -6.42
N GLY A 380 15.37 -10.79 -5.80
CA GLY A 380 13.98 -10.44 -5.51
C GLY A 380 13.62 -10.31 -4.02
N GLN A 381 14.54 -10.53 -3.07
CA GLN A 381 14.16 -10.78 -1.67
C GLN A 381 15.02 -10.03 -0.63
N ALA A 382 15.61 -8.89 -0.96
CA ALA A 382 15.89 -7.93 0.11
C ALA A 382 14.51 -7.44 0.58
N SER A 383 14.02 -7.97 1.70
CA SER A 383 12.73 -7.60 2.27
C SER A 383 12.60 -6.07 2.27
N VAL A 384 11.53 -5.53 1.68
CA VAL A 384 11.28 -4.09 1.56
C VAL A 384 10.87 -3.48 2.91
N GLU A 385 11.37 -4.02 4.02
CA GLU A 385 10.89 -3.76 5.37
C GLU A 385 11.80 -2.80 6.12
N ARG A 386 11.66 -1.51 5.79
CA ARG A 386 11.57 -0.52 6.87
C ARG A 386 10.12 -0.47 7.34
N GLY A 387 9.67 -1.54 8.00
CA GLY A 387 8.32 -1.67 8.55
C GLY A 387 7.60 -2.96 8.13
N PHE A 388 7.08 -3.65 9.15
CA PHE A 388 6.40 -4.94 9.16
C PHE A 388 5.47 -5.26 7.97
N SER A 389 5.66 -6.44 7.36
CA SER A 389 4.56 -7.24 6.79
C SER A 389 3.97 -8.09 7.90
N ILE A 390 2.84 -7.64 8.43
CA ILE A 390 1.89 -8.56 9.07
C ILE A 390 1.15 -9.21 7.92
N ASN A 391 1.55 -10.42 7.57
CA ASN A 391 0.74 -11.26 6.70
C ASN A 391 -0.52 -11.65 7.51
N LYS A 392 -1.66 -11.02 7.22
CA LYS A 392 -2.94 -11.27 7.92
C LYS A 392 -3.41 -12.73 7.80
N GLU A 393 -2.82 -13.50 6.90
CA GLU A 393 -3.12 -14.93 6.67
C GLU A 393 -2.36 -15.88 7.61
N LEU A 394 -1.39 -15.41 8.40
CA LEU A 394 -0.61 -16.24 9.35
C LEU A 394 -1.07 -16.11 10.81
N ILE A 395 -2.19 -15.42 11.07
CA ILE A 395 -2.80 -15.44 12.39
C ILE A 395 -3.57 -16.75 12.50
N VAL A 396 -2.97 -17.73 13.20
CA VAL A 396 -3.76 -18.83 13.78
C VAL A 396 -4.82 -18.18 14.67
N GLU A 397 -6.09 -18.51 14.43
CA GLU A 397 -7.25 -17.93 15.10
C GLU A 397 -6.97 -17.75 16.61
N ASN A 398 -7.15 -16.52 17.12
CA ASN A 398 -6.96 -16.10 18.52
C ASN A 398 -5.56 -15.67 19.01
N GLN A 399 -4.54 -15.51 18.16
CA GLN A 399 -3.29 -14.89 18.58
C GLN A 399 -3.27 -13.36 18.37
N LYS A 400 -3.04 -12.60 19.45
CA LYS A 400 -2.81 -11.15 19.41
C LYS A 400 -1.33 -10.84 19.13
N GLU A 401 -1.04 -9.63 18.63
CA GLU A 401 0.32 -9.16 18.31
C GLU A 401 1.34 -9.46 19.43
N ALA A 402 0.96 -9.22 20.68
CA ALA A 402 1.82 -9.47 21.84
C ALA A 402 2.23 -10.94 21.99
N SER A 403 1.35 -11.89 21.64
CA SER A 403 1.62 -13.33 21.71
C SER A 403 2.64 -13.76 20.67
N LEU A 404 2.53 -13.24 19.44
CA LEU A 404 3.48 -13.52 18.36
C LEU A 404 4.86 -12.94 18.66
N VAL A 405 4.90 -11.73 19.22
CA VAL A 405 6.13 -11.08 19.67
C VAL A 405 6.81 -11.90 20.77
N ALA A 406 6.05 -12.33 21.78
CA ALA A 406 6.58 -13.13 22.89
C ALA A 406 7.14 -14.49 22.42
N GLN A 407 6.43 -15.20 21.54
CA GLN A 407 6.90 -16.48 20.99
C GLN A 407 8.21 -16.32 20.22
N ARG A 408 8.34 -15.26 19.41
CA ARG A 408 9.57 -14.99 18.65
C ARG A 408 10.75 -14.68 19.56
N LEU A 409 10.54 -13.91 20.63
CA LEU A 409 11.60 -13.62 21.61
C LEU A 409 12.07 -14.89 22.32
N ILE A 410 11.14 -15.77 22.72
CA ILE A 410 11.45 -17.04 23.38
C ILE A 410 12.24 -17.95 22.43
N VAL A 411 11.79 -18.12 21.20
CA VAL A 411 12.48 -18.93 20.18
C VAL A 411 13.86 -18.36 19.86
N GLY A 412 13.98 -17.03 19.74
CA GLY A 412 15.26 -16.35 19.52
C GLY A 412 16.26 -16.62 20.64
N HIS A 413 15.83 -16.51 21.90
CA HIS A 413 16.69 -16.78 23.04
C HIS A 413 17.11 -18.26 23.13
N ILE A 414 16.17 -19.20 22.93
CA ILE A 414 16.46 -20.66 22.94
C ILE A 414 17.50 -21.02 21.88
N ARG A 415 17.42 -20.43 20.69
CA ARG A 415 18.41 -20.65 19.63
C ARG A 415 19.77 -20.05 20.02
N ALA A 416 19.79 -18.83 20.56
CA ALA A 416 21.02 -18.16 20.97
C ALA A 416 21.82 -18.92 22.04
N VAL A 417 21.14 -19.67 22.92
CA VAL A 417 21.81 -20.50 23.93
C VAL A 417 22.11 -21.93 23.44
N GLY A 418 21.82 -22.26 22.18
CA GLY A 418 22.12 -23.57 21.59
C GLY A 418 21.15 -24.68 22.00
N GLY A 419 19.92 -24.34 22.39
CA GLY A 419 18.86 -25.30 22.69
C GLY A 419 18.22 -25.10 24.07
N VAL A 420 17.05 -25.74 24.27
CA VAL A 420 16.22 -25.54 25.47
C VAL A 420 16.94 -25.97 26.75
N THR A 421 17.80 -26.99 26.67
CA THR A 421 18.57 -27.52 27.80
C THR A 421 19.65 -26.57 28.32
N ASN A 422 20.03 -25.57 27.52
CA ASN A 422 21.09 -24.63 27.83
C ASN A 422 20.57 -23.29 28.35
N VAL A 423 19.25 -23.13 28.45
CA VAL A 423 18.63 -21.92 29.01
C VAL A 423 18.90 -21.89 30.52
N GLN A 424 19.70 -20.90 30.95
CA GLN A 424 19.99 -20.74 32.37
C GLN A 424 18.74 -20.35 33.16
N LEU A 425 18.42 -21.12 34.20
CA LEU A 425 17.32 -20.85 35.11
C LEU A 425 17.76 -19.83 36.17
N THR A 426 17.71 -18.56 35.83
CA THR A 426 18.04 -17.48 36.78
C THR A 426 16.95 -17.29 37.83
N LYS A 427 17.29 -16.70 38.98
CA LYS A 427 16.32 -16.40 40.03
C LYS A 427 15.23 -15.46 39.54
N GLU A 428 15.57 -14.50 38.70
CA GLU A 428 14.65 -13.54 38.09
C GLU A 428 13.65 -14.24 37.16
N LEU A 429 14.11 -15.23 36.39
CA LEU A 429 13.24 -16.03 35.52
C LEU A 429 12.27 -16.86 36.35
N LEU A 430 12.74 -17.49 37.42
CA LEU A 430 11.90 -18.27 38.34
C LEU A 430 10.86 -17.39 39.05
N ILE A 431 11.26 -16.19 39.51
CA ILE A 431 10.33 -15.21 40.09
C ILE A 431 9.31 -14.75 39.04
N SER A 432 9.75 -14.45 37.82
CA SER A 432 8.86 -14.05 36.74
C SER A 432 7.83 -15.14 36.42
N VAL A 433 8.25 -16.40 36.31
CA VAL A 433 7.36 -17.55 36.08
C VAL A 433 6.35 -17.71 37.24
N SER A 434 6.80 -17.58 38.49
CA SER A 434 5.92 -17.68 39.65
C SER A 434 4.78 -16.64 39.63
N GLY A 435 5.04 -15.44 39.12
CA GLY A 435 4.04 -14.38 38.96
C GLY A 435 3.25 -14.43 37.65
N ALA A 436 3.54 -15.35 36.73
CA ALA A 436 2.92 -15.37 35.40
C ALA A 436 1.41 -15.61 35.45
N ARG A 437 0.96 -16.51 36.33
CA ARG A 437 -0.46 -16.80 36.54
C ARG A 437 -1.22 -15.58 37.07
N GLN A 438 -0.63 -14.87 38.02
CA GLN A 438 -1.23 -13.65 38.57
C GLN A 438 -1.36 -12.57 37.49
N ARG A 439 -0.30 -12.32 36.71
CA ARG A 439 -0.34 -11.37 35.58
C ARG A 439 -1.39 -11.75 34.53
N TYR A 440 -1.54 -13.04 34.25
CA TYR A 440 -2.57 -13.53 33.34
C TYR A 440 -3.98 -13.28 33.89
N HIS A 441 -4.23 -13.54 35.17
CA HIS A 441 -5.52 -13.23 35.80
C HIS A 441 -5.81 -11.74 35.82
N SER A 442 -4.83 -10.89 36.16
CA SER A 442 -4.97 -9.42 36.07
C SER A 442 -5.33 -8.97 34.65
N TYR A 443 -4.65 -9.51 33.64
CA TYR A 443 -4.97 -9.22 32.24
C TYR A 443 -6.37 -9.67 31.83
N LEU A 444 -6.82 -10.85 32.28
CA LEU A 444 -8.18 -11.33 32.03
C LEU A 444 -9.22 -10.43 32.70
N ASP A 445 -8.95 -9.96 33.91
CA ASP A 445 -9.85 -9.06 34.63
C ASP A 445 -9.90 -7.67 33.97
N ASP A 446 -8.77 -7.16 33.49
CA ASP A 446 -8.70 -5.93 32.70
C ASP A 446 -9.47 -6.07 31.38
N GLN A 447 -9.34 -7.21 30.69
CA GLN A 447 -10.13 -7.48 29.49
C GLN A 447 -11.63 -7.59 29.78
N LYS A 448 -12.03 -8.26 30.87
CA LYS A 448 -13.44 -8.33 31.26
C LYS A 448 -13.99 -6.95 31.56
N ARG A 449 -13.24 -6.12 32.29
CA ARG A 449 -13.61 -4.72 32.59
C ARG A 449 -13.72 -3.89 31.31
N ALA A 450 -12.78 -4.03 30.38
CA ALA A 450 -12.81 -3.35 29.09
C ALA A 450 -14.03 -3.76 28.26
N ASN A 451 -14.28 -5.07 28.11
CA ASN A 451 -15.43 -5.60 27.36
C ASN A 451 -16.77 -5.19 27.97
N THR A 452 -16.90 -5.15 29.29
CA THR A 452 -18.14 -4.70 29.96
C THR A 452 -18.36 -3.20 29.74
N LYS A 453 -17.30 -2.38 29.82
CA LYS A 453 -17.36 -0.95 29.49
C LYS A 453 -17.75 -0.74 28.03
N GLU A 454 -17.14 -1.48 27.11
CA GLU A 454 -17.40 -1.36 25.67
C GLU A 454 -18.83 -1.79 25.30
N LYS A 455 -19.33 -2.90 25.87
CA LYS A 455 -20.74 -3.32 25.71
C LYS A 455 -21.72 -2.28 26.26
N GLY A 456 -21.40 -1.65 27.38
CA GLY A 456 -22.20 -0.55 27.95
C GLY A 456 -22.23 0.68 27.03
N VAL A 457 -21.08 1.06 26.48
CA VAL A 457 -20.97 2.18 25.52
C VAL A 457 -21.72 1.86 24.22
N GLN A 458 -21.60 0.64 23.69
CA GLN A 458 -22.31 0.21 22.47
C GLN A 458 -23.83 0.21 22.67
N LYS A 459 -24.34 -0.30 23.80
CA LYS A 459 -25.78 -0.25 24.12
C LYS A 459 -26.31 1.18 24.23
N ARG A 460 -25.57 2.07 24.91
CA ARG A 460 -25.95 3.49 25.02
C ARG A 460 -25.92 4.19 23.67
N LYS A 461 -24.95 3.86 22.81
CA LYS A 461 -24.88 4.40 21.45
C LYS A 461 -26.06 3.94 20.60
N ALA A 462 -26.39 2.65 20.60
CA ALA A 462 -27.54 2.11 19.87
C ALA A 462 -28.87 2.75 20.32
N LEU A 463 -29.07 2.92 21.63
CA LEU A 463 -30.23 3.63 22.18
C LEU A 463 -30.29 5.10 21.76
N ALA A 464 -29.14 5.79 21.71
CA ALA A 464 -29.07 7.18 21.26
C ALA A 464 -29.38 7.33 19.76
N ASP A 465 -28.88 6.41 18.93
CA ASP A 465 -29.13 6.38 17.48
C ASP A 465 -30.62 6.09 17.19
N GLU A 466 -31.25 5.14 17.89
CA GLU A 466 -32.69 4.85 17.78
C GLU A 466 -33.55 6.08 18.18
N LEU A 467 -33.17 6.76 19.26
CA LEU A 467 -33.88 7.93 19.74
C LEU A 467 -33.79 9.12 18.76
N ASP A 468 -32.64 9.30 18.12
CA ASP A 468 -32.45 10.34 17.10
C ASP A 468 -33.35 10.08 15.87
N GLU A 469 -33.45 8.83 15.41
CA GLU A 469 -34.32 8.47 14.30
C GLU A 469 -35.81 8.66 14.61
N LEU A 470 -36.25 8.30 15.82
CA LEU A 470 -37.62 8.55 16.25
C LEU A 470 -37.95 10.05 16.31
N LYS A 471 -37.02 10.88 16.81
CA LYS A 471 -37.19 12.35 16.84
C LYS A 471 -37.28 12.95 15.43
N LYS A 472 -36.47 12.48 14.48
CA LYS A 472 -36.56 12.90 13.07
C LYS A 472 -37.88 12.46 12.44
N LYS A 473 -38.38 11.27 12.75
CA LYS A 473 -39.66 10.77 12.26
C LYS A 473 -40.82 11.62 12.81
N ARG A 474 -40.80 11.95 14.11
CA ARG A 474 -41.76 12.88 14.73
C ARG A 474 -41.79 14.24 14.01
N ALA A 475 -40.62 14.85 13.79
CA ALA A 475 -40.52 16.15 13.12
C ALA A 475 -41.10 16.12 11.68
N ARG A 476 -40.83 15.04 10.92
CA ARG A 476 -41.39 14.85 9.57
C ARG A 476 -42.92 14.76 9.58
N VAL A 477 -43.47 13.89 10.44
CA VAL A 477 -44.92 13.72 10.56
C VAL A 477 -45.60 15.02 10.99
N GLN A 478 -44.96 15.78 11.89
CA GLN A 478 -45.48 17.07 12.34
C GLN A 478 -45.50 18.14 11.22
N ASN A 479 -44.45 18.19 10.39
CA ASN A 479 -44.42 19.08 9.22
C ASN A 479 -45.49 18.68 8.19
N ASP A 480 -45.62 17.38 7.88
CA ASP A 480 -46.64 16.86 6.96
C ASP A 480 -48.06 17.25 7.41
N ILE A 481 -48.34 17.19 8.72
CA ILE A 481 -49.63 17.61 9.28
C ILE A 481 -49.85 19.10 8.99
N GLY A 482 -48.86 19.95 9.26
CA GLY A 482 -48.95 21.38 9.00
C GLY A 482 -49.19 21.72 7.53
N GLU A 483 -48.51 21.03 6.60
CA GLU A 483 -48.70 21.22 5.17
C GLU A 483 -50.09 20.75 4.69
N LEU A 484 -50.57 19.63 5.21
CA LEU A 484 -51.91 19.10 4.90
C LEU A 484 -53.02 20.03 5.41
N GLU A 485 -52.86 20.59 6.61
CA GLU A 485 -53.81 21.55 7.18
C GLU A 485 -53.83 22.85 6.39
N LYS A 486 -52.65 23.40 6.07
CA LYS A 486 -52.55 24.60 5.22
C LYS A 486 -53.18 24.38 3.84
N SER A 487 -52.90 23.26 3.20
CA SER A 487 -53.48 22.91 1.90
C SER A 487 -54.99 22.71 2.00
N ALA A 488 -55.48 22.16 3.11
CA ALA A 488 -56.92 22.01 3.34
C ALA A 488 -57.61 23.37 3.51
N ASP A 489 -56.99 24.33 4.19
CA ASP A 489 -57.49 25.70 4.34
C ASP A 489 -57.53 26.42 2.98
N GLU A 490 -56.45 26.33 2.18
CA GLU A 490 -56.43 26.92 0.83
C GLU A 490 -57.52 26.38 -0.10
N TYR A 491 -57.85 25.08 0.01
CA TYR A 491 -58.96 24.50 -0.76
C TYR A 491 -60.34 24.91 -0.22
N ALA A 492 -60.47 25.19 1.08
CA ALA A 492 -61.70 25.72 1.64
C ALA A 492 -61.95 27.16 1.15
N ASP A 493 -60.93 28.02 1.17
CA ASP A 493 -61.01 29.40 0.67
C ASP A 493 -61.33 29.45 -0.84
N LYS A 494 -60.73 28.53 -1.61
CA LYS A 494 -61.04 28.37 -3.05
C LYS A 494 -62.47 27.89 -3.28
N ALA A 495 -63.03 27.09 -2.39
CA ALA A 495 -64.42 26.65 -2.50
C ALA A 495 -65.38 27.81 -2.25
N GLU A 496 -65.10 28.64 -1.24
CA GLU A 496 -65.90 29.83 -0.91
C GLU A 496 -65.91 30.85 -2.05
N SER A 497 -64.74 31.16 -2.61
CA SER A 497 -64.60 32.13 -3.70
C SER A 497 -65.13 31.68 -5.07
N SER A 498 -65.15 30.35 -5.34
CA SER A 498 -65.55 29.83 -6.65
C SER A 498 -66.91 29.11 -6.68
N GLY A 499 -67.53 28.88 -5.53
CA GLY A 499 -68.81 28.14 -5.41
C GLY A 499 -68.73 26.66 -5.80
N LYS A 500 -67.54 26.11 -6.06
CA LYS A 500 -67.35 24.72 -6.52
C LYS A 500 -67.21 23.76 -5.32
N LEU A 501 -68.25 22.96 -5.11
CA LEU A 501 -68.30 21.95 -4.04
C LEU A 501 -67.17 20.90 -4.10
N THR A 502 -66.58 20.67 -5.28
CA THR A 502 -65.47 19.74 -5.46
C THR A 502 -64.21 20.09 -4.65
N PHE A 503 -64.01 21.38 -4.32
CA PHE A 503 -62.89 21.81 -3.48
C PHE A 503 -63.13 21.52 -1.99
N ILE A 504 -64.38 21.53 -1.52
CA ILE A 504 -64.74 21.09 -0.16
C ILE A 504 -64.42 19.60 0.03
N THR A 505 -64.75 18.77 -0.97
CA THR A 505 -64.41 17.33 -0.93
C THR A 505 -62.90 17.11 -0.81
N LYS A 506 -62.08 17.91 -1.51
CA LYS A 506 -60.61 17.85 -1.41
C LYS A 506 -60.09 18.34 -0.05
N SER A 507 -60.62 19.45 0.46
CA SER A 507 -60.28 19.97 1.80
C SER A 507 -60.57 18.93 2.89
N ASN A 508 -61.77 18.32 2.87
CA ASN A 508 -62.16 17.31 3.85
C ASN A 508 -61.31 16.04 3.78
N SER A 509 -60.89 15.63 2.57
CA SER A 509 -59.97 14.51 2.40
C SER A 509 -58.62 14.78 3.07
N LEU A 510 -58.03 15.96 2.83
CA LEU A 510 -56.74 16.35 3.42
C LEU A 510 -56.82 16.47 4.95
N ARG A 511 -57.93 17.01 5.50
CA ARG A 511 -58.17 17.05 6.95
C ARG A 511 -58.29 15.67 7.57
N ARG A 512 -58.89 14.70 6.88
CA ARG A 512 -58.96 13.30 7.33
C ARG A 512 -57.56 12.69 7.40
N THR A 513 -56.75 12.86 6.36
CA THR A 513 -55.36 12.40 6.34
C THR A 513 -54.51 13.07 7.42
N ALA A 514 -54.69 14.37 7.68
CA ALA A 514 -54.01 15.07 8.77
C ALA A 514 -54.40 14.52 10.15
N LYS A 515 -55.68 14.19 10.35
CA LYS A 515 -56.18 13.57 11.58
C LYS A 515 -55.59 12.17 11.81
N GLU A 516 -55.47 11.36 10.76
CA GLU A 516 -54.81 10.04 10.83
C GLU A 516 -53.33 10.19 11.20
N LYS A 517 -52.61 11.13 10.57
CA LYS A 517 -51.21 11.41 10.90
C LYS A 517 -51.02 11.96 12.33
N LYS A 518 -51.97 12.75 12.86
CA LYS A 518 -51.95 13.21 14.26
C LYS A 518 -52.05 12.06 15.25
N ALA A 519 -52.83 11.02 14.97
CA ALA A 519 -52.88 9.81 15.80
C ALA A 519 -51.52 9.08 15.79
N SER A 520 -50.93 8.88 14.61
CA SER A 520 -49.59 8.28 14.48
C SER A 520 -48.47 9.09 15.15
N LEU A 521 -48.63 10.42 15.25
CA LEU A 521 -47.69 11.29 15.95
C LEU A 521 -47.70 11.05 17.46
N GLN A 522 -48.88 10.84 18.05
CA GLN A 522 -49.03 10.51 19.47
C GLN A 522 -48.38 9.17 19.83
N ASP A 523 -48.51 8.17 18.96
CA ASP A 523 -47.84 6.88 19.13
C ASP A 523 -46.31 7.01 19.08
N LEU A 524 -45.79 7.85 18.18
CA LEU A 524 -44.35 8.15 18.09
C LEU A 524 -43.82 8.90 19.30
N GLU A 525 -44.59 9.84 19.86
CA GLU A 525 -44.20 10.56 21.08
C GLU A 525 -44.10 9.61 22.28
N LYS A 526 -45.03 8.66 22.39
CA LYS A 526 -44.98 7.62 23.42
C LYS A 526 -43.75 6.72 23.28
N GLU A 527 -43.41 6.31 22.06
CA GLU A 527 -42.22 5.49 21.77
C GLU A 527 -40.91 6.23 22.13
N ILE A 528 -40.85 7.55 21.85
CA ILE A 528 -39.73 8.41 22.23
C ILE A 528 -39.58 8.49 23.75
N ASP A 529 -40.67 8.66 24.49
CA ASP A 529 -40.65 8.76 25.95
C ASP A 529 -40.24 7.44 26.61
N GLU A 530 -40.69 6.31 26.08
CA GLU A 530 -40.27 4.97 26.52
C GLU A 530 -38.75 4.78 26.33
N LYS A 531 -38.20 5.17 25.18
CA LYS A 531 -36.76 5.10 24.89
C LYS A 531 -35.93 6.09 25.73
N LEU A 532 -36.45 7.28 26.02
CA LEU A 532 -35.83 8.23 26.94
C LEU A 532 -35.77 7.70 28.37
N ALA A 533 -36.80 6.99 28.81
CA ALA A 533 -36.82 6.33 30.11
C ALA A 533 -35.81 5.17 30.17
N GLU A 534 -35.66 4.41 29.08
CA GLU A 534 -34.66 3.34 28.95
C GLU A 534 -33.22 3.88 29.03
N MET A 535 -32.96 5.07 28.47
CA MET A 535 -31.65 5.74 28.56
C MET A 535 -31.26 6.23 29.97
N LYS A 536 -32.25 6.49 30.83
CA LYS A 536 -32.02 6.99 32.21
C LYS A 536 -31.80 5.86 33.22
N ARG A 537 -32.07 4.61 32.85
CA ARG A 537 -31.77 3.40 33.64
C ARG A 537 -30.33 2.94 33.37
#